data_AF-Q387K2-F1
#
_entry.id   AF-Q387K2-F1
#
_cell.length_a   1.000
_cell.length_b   1.000
_cell.length_c   1.000
_cell.angle_alpha   90.00
_cell.angle_beta   90.00
_cell.angle_gamma   90.00
#
_symmetry.space_group_name_H-M   'P 1'
#
loop_
_entity.id
_entity.type
_entity.pdbx_description
1 polymer ?
#
loop_
_entity_poly.entity_id
_entity_poly.type
_entity_poly.pdbx_seq_one_letter_code
_entity_poly.pdbx_strand_id
1 'polypeptide(L)'
;MAPPSDISERRQRASLKSKKRWVRRILWLIVWWFGAVIISRLHQDSLRMYVIVTTFIAIFAALGWRQRRKIPREGVKSNIHERFGTIASLRRRCVEFNALKNIGTPEAIRVIRDEAFRQNLINSPPDAPSCCCGSGRPFAECCRVLQEELRRCGAET
;
A
#
# COMPACT_ATOMS: atom_id res chain seq x y z
N MET A 1 -2.79 8.05 39.52
CA MET A 1 -1.96 6.84 39.67
C MET A 1 -2.87 5.64 39.46
N ALA A 2 -2.63 4.83 38.42
CA ALA A 2 -3.42 3.62 38.19
C ALA A 2 -2.96 2.51 39.14
N PRO A 3 -3.87 1.73 39.74
CA PRO A 3 -3.52 0.67 40.69
C PRO A 3 -2.65 -0.40 40.01
N PRO A 4 -1.66 -0.97 40.74
CA PRO A 4 -0.69 -1.93 40.19
C PRO A 4 -1.34 -3.22 39.63
N SER A 5 -2.59 -3.53 39.99
CA SER A 5 -3.34 -4.68 39.46
C SER A 5 -3.68 -4.56 37.97
N ASP A 6 -3.83 -3.36 37.41
CA ASP A 6 -4.23 -3.19 36.01
C ASP A 6 -3.12 -3.57 35.01
N ILE A 7 -1.85 -3.50 35.44
CA ILE A 7 -0.71 -3.77 34.55
C ILE A 7 -0.56 -5.29 34.29
N SER A 8 -0.81 -6.13 35.30
CA SER A 8 -0.67 -7.58 35.19
C SER A 8 -1.77 -8.19 34.30
N GLU A 9 -3.02 -7.76 34.44
CA GLU A 9 -4.13 -8.23 33.60
C GLU A 9 -3.93 -7.89 32.13
N ARG A 10 -3.46 -6.68 31.83
CA ARG A 10 -3.23 -6.24 30.45
C ARG A 10 -2.13 -7.08 29.77
N ARG A 11 -1.10 -7.46 30.53
CA ARG A 11 -0.02 -8.33 30.06
C ARG A 11 -0.51 -9.76 29.82
N GLN A 12 -1.37 -10.31 30.69
CA GLN A 12 -1.97 -11.63 30.50
C GLN A 12 -2.87 -11.69 29.27
N ARG A 13 -3.74 -10.69 29.04
CA ARG A 13 -4.60 -10.64 27.84
C ARG A 13 -3.77 -10.58 26.54
N ALA A 14 -2.63 -9.89 26.55
CA ALA A 14 -1.72 -9.86 25.41
C ALA A 14 -1.05 -11.22 25.16
N SER A 15 -0.67 -11.93 26.21
CA SER A 15 -0.06 -13.27 26.12
C SER A 15 -1.02 -14.31 25.54
N LEU A 16 -2.28 -14.32 25.96
CA LEU A 16 -3.29 -15.26 25.42
C LEU A 16 -3.53 -15.09 23.91
N LYS A 17 -3.56 -13.83 23.42
CA LYS A 17 -3.70 -13.54 21.99
C LYS A 17 -2.46 -13.95 21.17
N SER A 18 -1.27 -13.95 21.77
CA SER A 18 -0.06 -14.50 21.16
C SER A 18 -0.15 -16.01 21.05
N LYS A 19 -0.53 -16.69 22.13
CA LYS A 19 -0.62 -18.15 22.21
C LYS A 19 -1.59 -18.73 21.18
N LYS A 20 -2.78 -18.13 21.00
CA LYS A 20 -3.76 -18.58 19.98
C LYS A 20 -3.20 -18.52 18.55
N ARG A 21 -2.36 -17.52 18.24
CA ARG A 21 -1.70 -17.41 16.92
C ARG A 21 -0.62 -18.47 16.72
N TRP A 22 0.10 -18.82 17.78
CA TRP A 22 1.08 -19.91 17.74
C TRP A 22 0.43 -21.27 17.58
N VAL A 23 -0.64 -21.55 18.34
CA VAL A 23 -1.38 -22.82 18.23
C VAL A 23 -1.90 -23.03 16.81
N ARG A 24 -2.49 -22.01 16.19
CA ARG A 24 -3.00 -22.12 14.82
C ARG A 24 -1.88 -22.41 13.80
N ARG A 25 -0.67 -21.88 14.00
CA ARG A 25 0.48 -22.17 13.13
C ARG A 25 0.99 -23.59 13.31
N ILE A 26 1.10 -24.06 14.55
CA ILE A 26 1.50 -25.43 14.85
C ILE A 26 0.49 -26.41 14.24
N LEU A 27 -0.80 -26.15 14.42
CA LEU A 27 -1.87 -26.98 13.86
C LEU A 27 -1.78 -27.04 12.33
N TRP A 28 -1.54 -25.90 11.67
CA TRP A 28 -1.39 -25.84 10.22
C TRP A 28 -0.16 -26.61 9.72
N LEU A 29 0.97 -26.54 10.44
CA LEU A 29 2.17 -27.33 10.13
C LEU A 29 1.93 -28.83 10.28
N ILE A 30 1.20 -29.26 11.32
CA ILE A 30 0.86 -30.67 11.55
C ILE A 30 -0.03 -31.17 10.41
N VAL A 31 -1.10 -30.45 10.08
CA VAL A 31 -2.02 -30.83 8.99
C VAL A 31 -1.28 -30.91 7.65
N TRP A 32 -0.39 -29.94 7.38
CA TRP A 32 0.42 -29.93 6.16
C TRP A 32 1.39 -31.12 6.11
N TRP A 33 2.04 -31.45 7.23
CA TRP A 33 2.93 -32.60 7.33
C TRP A 33 2.18 -33.93 7.11
N PHE A 34 1.02 -34.11 7.74
CA PHE A 34 0.17 -35.28 7.52
C PHE A 34 -0.27 -35.40 6.06
N GLY A 35 -0.68 -34.29 5.43
CA GLY A 35 -1.03 -34.27 4.01
C GLY A 35 0.13 -34.73 3.12
N ALA A 36 1.34 -34.25 3.38
CA ALA A 36 2.54 -34.65 2.64
C ALA A 36 2.87 -36.14 2.81
N VAL A 37 2.75 -36.68 4.03
CA VAL A 37 3.00 -38.10 4.32
C VAL A 37 1.97 -39.01 3.64
N ILE A 38 0.67 -38.65 3.68
CA ILE A 38 -0.39 -39.44 3.02
C ILE A 38 -0.19 -39.47 1.51
N ILE A 39 0.11 -38.32 0.89
CA ILE A 39 0.34 -38.24 -0.57
C ILE A 39 1.57 -39.07 -0.97
N SER A 40 2.61 -39.07 -0.14
CA SER A 40 3.84 -39.83 -0.39
C SER A 40 3.62 -41.35 -0.41
N ARG A 41 2.61 -41.86 0.30
CA ARG A 41 2.28 -43.30 0.27
C ARG A 41 1.50 -43.74 -0.96
N LEU A 42 0.83 -42.83 -1.66
CA LEU A 42 0.00 -43.17 -2.82
C LEU A 42 0.82 -43.37 -4.11
N HIS A 43 2.03 -42.80 -4.23
CA HIS A 43 2.88 -42.96 -5.42
C HIS A 43 4.35 -43.16 -5.03
N GLN A 44 4.81 -44.41 -4.99
CA GLN A 44 6.21 -44.77 -4.65
C GLN A 44 7.23 -44.12 -5.60
N ASP A 45 6.94 -44.03 -6.91
CA ASP A 45 7.86 -43.44 -7.89
C ASP A 45 7.88 -41.90 -7.89
N SER A 46 6.79 -41.26 -7.43
CA SER A 46 6.66 -39.79 -7.38
C SER A 46 7.22 -39.17 -6.10
N LEU A 47 7.63 -40.01 -5.14
CA LEU A 47 8.00 -39.59 -3.79
C LEU A 47 9.17 -38.60 -3.79
N ARG A 48 10.18 -38.81 -4.64
CA ARG A 48 11.33 -37.90 -4.78
C ARG A 48 10.91 -36.50 -5.25
N MET A 49 10.06 -36.43 -6.29
CA MET A 49 9.55 -35.15 -6.81
C MET A 49 8.72 -34.41 -5.74
N TYR A 50 7.84 -35.11 -5.03
CA TYR A 50 7.00 -34.51 -4.00
C TYR A 50 7.82 -33.94 -2.83
N VAL A 51 8.82 -34.68 -2.36
CA VAL A 51 9.72 -34.21 -1.28
C VAL A 51 10.48 -32.96 -1.72
N ILE A 52 10.98 -32.91 -2.95
CA ILE A 52 11.69 -31.74 -3.48
C ILE A 52 10.76 -30.54 -3.54
N VAL A 53 9.59 -30.66 -4.17
CA VAL A 53 8.64 -29.54 -4.35
C VAL A 53 8.13 -29.03 -3.00
N THR A 54 7.77 -29.91 -2.07
CA THR A 54 7.31 -29.52 -0.73
C THR A 54 8.41 -28.81 0.07
N THR A 55 9.65 -29.28 -0.05
CA THR A 55 10.82 -28.62 0.57
C THR A 55 11.04 -27.22 -0.01
N PHE A 56 10.96 -27.05 -1.33
CA PHE A 56 11.06 -25.73 -1.96
C PHE A 56 9.96 -24.79 -1.50
N ILE A 57 8.70 -25.23 -1.50
CA ILE A 57 7.57 -24.40 -1.04
C ILE A 57 7.77 -23.99 0.43
N ALA A 58 8.21 -24.90 1.30
CA ALA A 58 8.50 -24.60 2.69
C ALA A 58 9.60 -23.55 2.85
N ILE A 59 10.69 -23.67 2.06
CA ILE A 59 11.79 -22.69 2.03
C ILE A 59 11.27 -21.33 1.55
N PHE A 60 10.52 -21.27 0.45
CA PHE A 60 9.96 -20.01 -0.08
C PHE A 60 9.01 -19.35 0.92
N ALA A 61 8.15 -20.13 1.58
CA ALA A 61 7.26 -19.62 2.62
C ALA A 61 8.05 -19.08 3.82
N ALA A 62 9.11 -19.76 4.24
CA ALA A 62 9.98 -19.30 5.33
C ALA A 62 10.73 -18.01 4.98
N LEU A 63 11.27 -17.91 3.77
CA LEU A 63 12.01 -16.72 3.30
C LEU A 63 11.09 -15.52 3.09
N GLY A 64 9.97 -15.69 2.39
CA GLY A 64 8.99 -14.62 2.14
C GLY A 64 8.38 -14.09 3.43
N TRP A 65 8.23 -14.94 4.46
CA TRP A 65 7.75 -14.50 5.75
C TRP A 65 8.77 -13.64 6.51
N ARG A 66 10.08 -13.89 6.33
CA ARG A 66 11.14 -13.07 6.92
C ARG A 66 11.12 -11.65 6.36
N GLN A 67 10.84 -11.49 5.07
CA GLN A 67 10.78 -10.18 4.41
C GLN A 67 9.63 -9.31 4.93
N ARG A 68 8.44 -9.87 5.16
CA ARG A 68 7.29 -9.10 5.69
C ARG A 68 7.50 -8.53 7.10
N ARG A 69 8.43 -9.06 7.89
CA ARG A 69 8.70 -8.51 9.24
C ARG A 69 9.60 -7.28 9.24
N LYS A 70 10.31 -7.00 8.13
CA LYS A 70 11.19 -5.84 8.05
C LYS A 70 10.49 -4.52 7.73
N ILE A 71 9.17 -4.51 7.52
CA ILE A 71 8.43 -3.24 7.48
C ILE A 71 8.29 -2.77 8.93
N PRO A 72 9.06 -1.76 9.39
CA PRO A 72 8.99 -1.27 10.75
C PRO A 72 7.58 -0.77 10.98
N ARG A 73 6.91 -1.30 11.99
CA ARG A 73 5.57 -0.87 12.41
C ARG A 73 5.65 0.40 13.28
N GLU A 74 6.65 1.24 13.06
CA GLU A 74 6.77 2.58 13.62
C GLU A 74 6.15 3.56 12.63
N GLY A 75 4.93 4.02 12.91
CA GLY A 75 4.24 4.98 12.05
C GLY A 75 2.71 4.96 12.11
N VAL A 76 2.08 4.17 13.00
CA VAL A 76 0.61 4.07 13.07
C VAL A 76 0.04 4.61 14.39
N LYS A 77 0.63 5.69 14.95
CA LYS A 77 0.05 6.33 16.15
C LYS A 77 -0.12 7.85 16.11
N SER A 78 0.36 8.57 15.08
CA SER A 78 0.18 10.03 14.99
C SER A 78 -0.99 10.50 14.13
N ASN A 79 -1.69 9.65 13.37
CA ASN A 79 -2.58 10.12 12.29
C ASN A 79 -4.08 9.93 12.57
N ILE A 80 -4.55 10.23 13.80
CA ILE A 80 -5.99 10.37 14.05
C ILE A 80 -6.45 11.80 13.77
N HIS A 81 -5.65 12.81 14.12
CA HIS A 81 -5.99 14.21 13.85
C HIS A 81 -5.82 14.60 12.38
N GLU A 82 -4.92 13.91 11.65
CA GLU A 82 -4.80 14.01 10.19
C GLU A 82 -6.01 13.37 9.48
N ARG A 83 -6.76 12.48 10.14
CA ARG A 83 -7.85 11.71 9.54
C ARG A 83 -9.12 12.53 9.29
N PHE A 84 -9.38 13.60 10.05
CA PHE A 84 -10.51 14.47 9.71
C PHE A 84 -10.17 15.47 8.60
N GLY A 85 -8.90 15.89 8.50
CA GLY A 85 -8.36 16.51 7.28
C GLY A 85 -8.46 15.55 6.08
N THR A 86 -8.44 14.23 6.29
CA THR A 86 -8.51 13.26 5.19
C THR A 86 -9.84 13.24 4.45
N ILE A 87 -11.02 13.46 5.06
CA ILE A 87 -12.26 13.33 4.29
C ILE A 87 -12.44 14.51 3.32
N ALA A 88 -12.23 15.74 3.78
CA ALA A 88 -12.30 16.92 2.91
C ALA A 88 -11.21 16.89 1.83
N SER A 89 -9.97 16.53 2.21
CA SER A 89 -8.88 16.38 1.23
C SER A 89 -9.09 15.19 0.28
N LEU A 90 -9.70 14.08 0.73
CA LEU A 90 -10.08 12.97 -0.15
C LEU A 90 -11.16 13.40 -1.12
N ARG A 91 -12.19 14.12 -0.66
CA ARG A 91 -13.25 14.65 -1.54
C ARG A 91 -12.66 15.58 -2.59
N ARG A 92 -11.77 16.51 -2.18
CA ARG A 92 -11.02 17.39 -3.08
C ARG A 92 -10.20 16.58 -4.10
N ARG A 93 -9.44 15.58 -3.65
CA ARG A 93 -8.67 14.70 -4.53
C ARG A 93 -9.54 13.89 -5.48
N CYS A 94 -10.75 13.49 -5.07
CA CYS A 94 -11.69 12.80 -5.96
C CYS A 94 -12.22 13.72 -7.06
N VAL A 95 -12.54 14.98 -6.75
CA VAL A 95 -12.97 15.98 -7.75
C VAL A 95 -11.84 16.26 -8.74
N GLU A 96 -10.63 16.54 -8.24
CA GLU A 96 -9.43 16.75 -9.05
C GLU A 96 -9.12 15.54 -9.93
N PHE A 97 -9.17 14.33 -9.37
CA PHE A 97 -8.92 13.10 -10.11
C PHE A 97 -9.97 12.91 -11.22
N ASN A 98 -11.24 13.20 -10.95
CA ASN A 98 -12.29 13.04 -11.95
C ASN A 98 -12.14 14.06 -13.09
N ALA A 99 -11.81 15.31 -12.78
CA ALA A 99 -11.52 16.34 -13.78
C ALA A 99 -10.32 15.95 -14.67
N LEU A 100 -9.19 15.56 -14.05
CA LEU A 100 -7.98 15.16 -14.78
C LEU A 100 -8.19 13.87 -15.60
N LYS A 101 -8.98 12.93 -15.08
CA LYS A 101 -9.31 11.69 -15.80
C LYS A 101 -10.14 11.96 -17.07
N ASN A 102 -11.05 12.93 -17.04
CA ASN A 102 -11.87 13.28 -18.20
C ASN A 102 -11.06 13.93 -19.33
N ILE A 103 -9.93 14.57 -19.02
CA ILE A 103 -9.01 15.13 -20.03
C ILE A 103 -8.27 13.99 -20.76
N GLY A 104 -7.91 12.93 -20.05
CA GLY A 104 -7.37 11.71 -20.65
C GLY A 104 -5.97 11.81 -21.27
N THR A 105 -5.25 12.92 -21.06
CA THR A 105 -3.89 13.09 -21.57
C THR A 105 -2.85 12.40 -20.67
N PRO A 106 -1.73 11.91 -21.23
CA PRO A 106 -0.62 11.36 -20.44
C PRO A 106 -0.12 12.32 -19.35
N GLU A 107 -0.13 13.63 -19.65
CA GLU A 107 0.24 14.70 -18.74
C GLU A 107 -0.73 14.78 -17.57
N ALA A 108 -2.05 14.65 -17.80
CA ALA A 108 -3.04 14.62 -16.72
C ALA A 108 -2.80 13.46 -15.74
N ILE A 109 -2.44 12.28 -16.27
CA ILE A 109 -2.09 11.11 -15.43
C ILE A 109 -0.83 11.37 -14.63
N ARG A 110 0.16 12.06 -15.22
CA ARG A 110 1.39 12.44 -14.52
C ARG A 110 1.11 13.41 -13.39
N VAL A 111 0.25 14.42 -13.59
CA VAL A 111 -0.19 15.36 -12.53
C VAL A 111 -0.76 14.63 -11.32
N ILE A 112 -1.51 13.54 -11.53
CA ILE A 112 -2.09 12.75 -10.42
C ILE A 112 -1.00 12.04 -9.60
N ARG A 113 0.08 11.60 -10.24
CA ARG A 113 1.12 10.76 -9.61
C ARG A 113 2.29 11.57 -9.05
N ASP A 114 2.57 12.72 -9.65
CA ASP A 114 3.77 13.51 -9.40
C ASP A 114 3.39 14.88 -8.83
N GLU A 115 3.42 14.97 -7.49
CA GLU A 115 3.07 16.21 -6.77
C GLU A 115 4.03 17.35 -7.12
N ALA A 116 5.31 17.07 -7.37
CA ALA A 116 6.26 18.11 -7.76
C ALA A 116 5.90 18.69 -9.14
N PHE A 117 5.55 17.82 -10.09
CA PHE A 117 5.06 18.25 -11.40
C PHE A 117 3.76 19.06 -11.29
N ARG A 118 2.83 18.62 -10.45
CA ARG A 118 1.58 19.34 -10.17
C ARG A 118 1.83 20.75 -9.62
N GLN A 119 2.71 20.89 -8.64
CA GLN A 119 3.05 22.20 -8.06
C GLN A 119 3.72 23.11 -9.09
N ASN A 120 4.67 22.57 -9.86
CA ASN A 120 5.29 23.32 -10.96
C ASN A 120 4.27 23.79 -11.99
N LEU A 121 3.29 22.95 -12.33
CA LEU A 121 2.21 23.28 -13.27
C LEU A 121 1.32 24.41 -12.73
N ILE A 122 0.95 24.40 -11.45
CA ILE A 122 0.12 25.46 -10.83
C ILE A 122 0.86 26.80 -10.78
N ASN A 123 2.16 26.76 -10.48
CA ASN A 123 3.02 27.93 -10.32
C ASN A 123 3.58 28.49 -11.64
N SER A 124 3.49 27.73 -12.73
CA SER A 124 3.96 28.20 -14.04
C SER A 124 3.14 29.41 -14.52
N PRO A 125 3.76 30.46 -15.06
CA PRO A 125 3.01 31.56 -15.66
C PRO A 125 2.26 31.08 -16.91
N PRO A 126 1.08 31.64 -17.22
CA PRO A 126 0.29 31.23 -18.39
C PRO A 126 1.01 31.50 -19.73
N ASP A 127 1.94 32.46 -19.73
CA ASP A 127 2.73 32.87 -20.90
C ASP A 127 4.12 32.22 -20.94
N ALA A 128 4.32 31.11 -20.22
CA ALA A 128 5.58 30.39 -20.25
C ALA A 128 5.91 29.91 -21.69
N PRO A 129 7.13 30.17 -22.20
CA PRO A 129 7.49 29.86 -23.58
C PRO A 129 7.53 28.35 -23.87
N SER A 130 7.74 27.53 -22.85
CA SER A 130 7.78 26.07 -22.95
C SER A 130 7.00 25.42 -21.81
N CYS A 131 6.34 24.29 -22.08
CA CYS A 131 5.65 23.55 -21.02
C CYS A 131 6.62 22.81 -20.08
N CYS A 132 6.31 22.83 -18.79
CA CYS A 132 6.94 22.05 -17.72
C CYS A 132 6.85 20.51 -17.88
N CYS A 133 6.02 19.98 -18.79
CA CYS A 133 5.88 18.53 -19.00
C CYS A 133 7.03 17.91 -19.80
N GLY A 134 7.84 18.74 -20.47
CA GLY A 134 8.93 18.30 -21.34
C GLY A 134 8.52 18.01 -22.78
N SER A 135 7.30 18.36 -23.21
CA SER A 135 6.83 18.18 -24.59
C SER A 135 7.54 19.09 -25.60
N GLY A 136 8.22 20.14 -25.14
CA GLY A 136 8.81 21.18 -25.98
C GLY A 136 7.79 22.12 -26.63
N ARG A 137 6.48 21.90 -26.42
CA ARG A 137 5.41 22.76 -26.93
C ARG A 137 5.23 24.01 -26.06
N PRO A 138 4.66 25.09 -26.61
CA PRO A 138 4.25 26.26 -25.83
C PRO A 138 3.32 25.85 -24.68
N PHE A 139 3.48 26.47 -23.51
CA PHE A 139 2.66 26.15 -22.33
C PHE A 139 1.16 26.32 -22.63
N ALA A 140 0.83 27.37 -23.36
CA ALA A 140 -0.52 27.71 -23.80
C ALA A 140 -1.25 26.58 -24.55
N GLU A 141 -0.53 25.77 -25.33
CA GLU A 141 -1.11 24.68 -26.13
C GLU A 141 -1.10 23.33 -25.42
N CYS A 142 -0.17 23.13 -24.49
CA CYS A 142 0.05 21.81 -23.90
C CYS A 142 -0.61 21.66 -22.52
N CYS A 143 -0.28 22.55 -21.59
CA CYS A 143 -0.53 22.33 -20.17
C CYS A 143 -1.46 23.38 -19.56
N ARG A 144 -1.82 24.41 -20.33
CA ARG A 144 -2.75 25.46 -19.93
C ARG A 144 -4.12 24.92 -19.51
N VAL A 145 -4.70 24.02 -20.30
CA VAL A 145 -6.01 23.40 -19.97
C VAL A 145 -5.93 22.67 -18.63
N LEU A 146 -4.83 21.95 -18.37
CA LEU A 146 -4.61 21.26 -17.09
C LEU A 146 -4.45 22.24 -15.93
N GLN A 147 -3.72 23.35 -16.14
CA GLN A 147 -3.56 24.38 -15.13
C GLN A 147 -4.88 25.07 -14.79
N GLU A 148 -5.69 25.41 -15.79
CA GLU A 148 -7.00 26.03 -15.61
C GLU A 148 -7.94 25.11 -14.83
N GLU A 149 -8.00 23.83 -15.18
CA GLU A 149 -8.80 22.84 -14.45
C GLU A 149 -8.33 22.62 -13.01
N LEU A 150 -7.01 22.59 -12.76
CA LEU A 150 -6.46 22.50 -11.41
C LEU A 150 -6.79 23.74 -10.56
N ARG A 151 -6.70 24.94 -11.16
CA ARG A 151 -7.06 26.20 -10.48
C ARG A 151 -8.55 26.26 -10.17
N ARG A 152 -9.39 25.80 -11.11
CA ARG A 152 -10.84 25.70 -10.91
C ARG A 152 -11.18 24.77 -9.75
N CYS A 153 -10.60 23.57 -9.71
CA CYS A 153 -10.78 22.63 -8.60
C CYS A 153 -10.26 23.19 -7.26
N GLY A 154 -9.26 24.08 -7.31
CA GLY A 154 -8.68 24.69 -6.12
C GLY A 154 -9.47 25.85 -5.53
N ALA A 155 -10.29 26.53 -6.33
CA ALA A 155 -11.10 27.68 -5.92
C ALA A 155 -12.44 27.28 -5.27
N GLU A 156 -12.91 26.05 -5.49
CA GLU A 156 -14.17 25.53 -4.94
C GLU A 156 -14.07 25.03 -3.48
N THR A 157 -12.92 25.23 -2.81
CA THR A 157 -12.69 24.83 -1.41
C THR A 157 -12.48 26.01 -0.49
#